data_AF-A0A8C7NZE8-F1
#
_entry.id   AF-A0A8C7NZE8-F1
#
_cell.length_a   1.000
_cell.length_b   1.000
_cell.length_c   1.000
_cell.angle_alpha   90.00
_cell.angle_beta   90.00
_cell.angle_gamma   90.00
#
_symmetry.space_group_name_H-M   'P 1'
#
loop_
_entity.id
_entity.type
_entity.pdbx_description
1 polymer ?
#
loop_
_entity_poly.entity_id
_entity_poly.type
_entity_poly.pdbx_seq_one_letter_code
_entity_poly.pdbx_strand_id
1 'polypeptide(L)'
;QLYFSHISAKTVSLSYRSRHRHLQSGVTPEDSHVYVMYHGTSKQIAVKIQRNGFEPSKDGMLGAGVYLSRDIRKAIKYPIGADDSDRMVLKVKVDVGKVKIIDVQGHDRQYDWHTYGYDTAWVPPGVGMVPSNQQENCVYDPKRIKVMALLKVAILKKYVILNFSHKSLDGSFHSPRRLALEICTPLLAGSNILCVILIQ
;
A
#
# COMPACT_ATOMS: atom_id res chain seq x y z
N GLN A 1 30.67 43.49 16.37
CA GLN A 1 30.35 43.57 14.94
C GLN A 1 30.91 42.30 14.29
N LEU A 2 30.09 41.26 14.16
CA LEU A 2 30.51 39.95 13.66
C LEU A 2 30.22 39.87 12.17
N TYR A 3 31.27 39.63 11.39
CA TYR A 3 31.21 39.36 9.95
C TYR A 3 30.60 37.98 9.71
N PHE A 4 29.47 37.91 9.01
CA PHE A 4 28.94 36.67 8.44
C PHE A 4 29.43 36.54 6.99
N SER A 5 30.35 35.61 6.73
CA SER A 5 30.67 35.15 5.38
C SER A 5 29.71 34.03 4.99
N HIS A 6 28.93 34.27 3.93
CA HIS A 6 27.99 33.31 3.34
C HIS A 6 28.71 32.01 2.90
N ILE A 7 28.36 30.88 3.52
CA ILE A 7 28.63 29.55 2.96
C ILE A 7 27.41 29.16 2.13
N SER A 8 27.58 29.13 0.81
CA SER A 8 26.60 28.59 -0.13
C SER A 8 26.48 27.09 0.08
N ALA A 9 25.38 26.65 0.70
CA ALA A 9 25.00 25.25 0.73
C ALA A 9 24.64 24.82 -0.70
N LYS A 10 25.56 24.14 -1.38
CA LYS A 10 25.23 23.37 -2.59
C LYS A 10 24.31 22.23 -2.15
N THR A 11 23.01 22.44 -2.34
CA THR A 11 22.00 21.39 -2.22
C THR A 11 22.29 20.33 -3.28
N VAL A 12 22.99 19.27 -2.91
CA VAL A 12 23.03 18.04 -3.70
C VAL A 12 21.64 17.42 -3.59
N SER A 13 20.79 17.67 -4.59
CA SER A 13 19.49 17.03 -4.71
C SER A 13 19.68 15.56 -5.10
N LEU A 14 19.96 14.72 -4.12
CA LEU A 14 19.82 13.27 -4.28
C LEU A 14 18.32 12.96 -4.38
N SER A 15 17.77 13.06 -5.58
CA SER A 15 16.41 12.60 -5.86
C SER A 15 16.37 11.08 -5.70
N TYR A 16 16.01 10.59 -4.51
CA TYR A 16 15.60 9.20 -4.38
C TYR A 16 14.20 9.06 -5.02
N ARG A 17 14.19 8.89 -6.35
CA ARG A 17 13.03 8.37 -7.07
C ARG A 17 12.79 6.96 -6.54
N SER A 18 11.82 6.78 -5.64
CA SER A 18 11.16 5.49 -5.48
C SER A 18 10.72 5.04 -6.88
N ARG A 19 11.42 4.05 -7.46
CA ARG A 19 11.18 3.54 -8.82
C ARG A 19 9.80 2.90 -9.00
N HIS A 20 8.96 2.91 -7.97
CA HIS A 20 7.63 2.29 -7.97
C HIS A 20 6.59 3.36 -7.70
N ARG A 21 5.70 3.57 -8.68
CA ARG A 21 4.58 4.51 -8.58
C ARG A 21 3.65 4.02 -7.48
N HIS A 22 3.46 4.82 -6.42
CA HIS A 22 2.27 4.67 -5.59
C HIS A 22 1.12 5.25 -6.41
N LEU A 23 0.43 4.39 -7.17
CA LEU A 23 -0.72 4.81 -7.96
C LEU A 23 -1.88 5.09 -7.00
N GLN A 24 -2.46 6.29 -7.14
CA GLN A 24 -3.59 6.71 -6.31
C GLN A 24 -4.75 5.72 -6.45
N SER A 25 -5.48 5.51 -5.36
CA SER A 25 -6.69 4.69 -5.38
C SER A 25 -7.71 5.26 -6.37
N GLY A 26 -8.36 4.40 -7.15
CA GLY A 26 -9.36 4.75 -8.15
C GLY A 26 -8.84 4.93 -9.57
N VAL A 27 -7.54 5.11 -9.77
CA VAL A 27 -6.97 5.22 -11.13
C VAL A 27 -6.86 3.84 -11.77
N THR A 28 -7.27 3.66 -13.02
CA THR A 28 -7.11 2.38 -13.72
C THR A 28 -5.64 1.94 -13.73
N PRO A 29 -5.31 0.71 -13.30
CA PRO A 29 -3.96 0.17 -13.44
C PRO A 29 -3.57 0.10 -14.91
N GLU A 30 -2.33 0.48 -15.21
CA GLU A 30 -1.72 0.26 -16.52
C GLU A 30 -1.11 -1.15 -16.54
N ASP A 31 -1.23 -1.86 -17.66
CA ASP A 31 -0.64 -3.18 -17.83
C ASP A 31 0.90 -3.14 -17.64
N SER A 32 1.45 -4.28 -17.22
CA SER A 32 2.89 -4.54 -17.04
C SER A 32 3.61 -3.56 -16.12
N HIS A 33 2.88 -2.97 -15.16
CA HIS A 33 3.43 -2.04 -14.19
C HIS A 33 3.61 -2.63 -12.80
N VAL A 34 4.54 -2.02 -12.06
CA VAL A 34 4.77 -2.35 -10.65
C VAL A 34 4.19 -1.27 -9.74
N TYR A 35 3.26 -1.67 -8.88
CA TYR A 35 2.61 -0.80 -7.91
C TYR A 35 2.92 -1.19 -6.46
N VAL A 36 2.88 -0.20 -5.56
CA VAL A 36 2.85 -0.45 -4.12
C VAL A 36 1.41 -0.66 -3.69
N MET A 37 1.14 -1.81 -3.06
CA MET A 37 -0.17 -2.18 -2.52
C MET A 37 -0.07 -2.65 -1.07
N TYR A 38 -1.22 -2.96 -0.48
CA TYR A 38 -1.38 -3.33 0.92
C TYR A 38 -2.29 -4.55 1.08
N HIS A 39 -1.90 -5.45 1.96
CA HIS A 39 -2.70 -6.59 2.42
C HIS A 39 -2.90 -6.48 3.94
N GLY A 40 -4.14 -6.40 4.40
CA GLY A 40 -4.46 -6.42 5.83
C GLY A 40 -4.78 -7.84 6.29
N THR A 41 -4.14 -8.30 7.36
CA THR A 41 -4.37 -9.64 7.93
C THR A 41 -3.99 -9.67 9.41
N SER A 42 -4.10 -10.83 10.08
CA SER A 42 -3.65 -10.96 11.47
C SER A 42 -2.12 -10.92 11.56
N LYS A 43 -1.57 -10.53 12.72
CA LYS A 43 -0.12 -10.54 12.97
C LYS A 43 0.53 -11.89 12.66
N GLN A 44 -0.10 -12.98 13.09
CA GLN A 44 0.40 -14.34 12.92
C GLN A 44 0.48 -14.71 11.44
N ILE A 45 -0.56 -14.39 10.66
CA ILE A 45 -0.59 -14.63 9.22
C ILE A 45 0.40 -13.72 8.49
N ALA A 46 0.54 -12.46 8.88
CA ALA A 46 1.49 -11.53 8.26
C ALA A 46 2.94 -12.00 8.42
N VAL A 47 3.31 -12.52 9.59
CA VAL A 47 4.64 -13.11 9.83
C VAL A 47 4.84 -14.37 8.99
N LYS A 48 3.82 -15.23 8.85
CA LYS A 48 3.89 -16.40 7.95
C LYS A 48 4.11 -15.99 6.51
N ILE A 49 3.33 -15.02 6.01
CA ILE A 49 3.46 -14.50 4.64
C ILE A 49 4.84 -13.89 4.40
N GLN A 50 5.38 -13.14 5.37
CA GLN A 50 6.71 -12.55 5.23
C GLN A 50 7.80 -13.62 5.07
N ARG A 51 7.66 -14.78 5.74
CA ARG A 51 8.65 -15.87 5.70
C ARG A 51 8.48 -16.77 4.48
N ASN A 52 7.25 -17.09 4.13
CA ASN A 52 6.93 -18.17 3.19
C ASN A 52 6.38 -17.66 1.85
N GLY A 53 6.11 -16.36 1.73
CA GLY A 53 5.35 -15.80 0.62
C GLY A 53 3.84 -15.92 0.82
N PHE A 54 3.08 -15.39 -0.13
CA PHE A 54 1.62 -15.50 -0.12
C PHE A 54 1.18 -16.88 -0.61
N GLU A 55 0.14 -17.43 0.03
CA GLU A 55 -0.66 -18.52 -0.50
C GLU A 55 -1.93 -17.91 -1.09
N PRO A 56 -2.29 -18.23 -2.35
CA PRO A 56 -3.49 -17.66 -2.97
C PRO A 56 -4.73 -18.26 -2.30
N SER A 57 -5.76 -17.44 -2.12
CA SER A 57 -7.08 -17.95 -1.77
C SER A 57 -7.58 -18.86 -2.88
N LYS A 58 -8.32 -19.91 -2.53
CA LYS A 58 -8.98 -20.80 -3.50
C LYS A 58 -10.22 -20.17 -4.13
N ASP A 59 -10.80 -19.17 -3.46
CA ASP A 59 -12.04 -18.52 -3.87
C ASP A 59 -12.10 -17.06 -3.38
N GLY A 60 -13.10 -16.32 -3.83
CA GLY A 60 -13.42 -14.96 -3.45
C GLY A 60 -14.23 -14.27 -4.55
N MET A 61 -14.53 -12.98 -4.35
CA MET A 61 -15.32 -12.20 -5.32
C MET A 61 -14.74 -12.20 -6.74
N LEU A 62 -13.42 -12.36 -6.88
CA LEU A 62 -12.69 -12.41 -8.15
C LEU A 62 -12.08 -13.79 -8.41
N GLY A 63 -12.59 -14.84 -7.77
CA GLY A 63 -12.02 -16.18 -7.82
C GLY A 63 -10.70 -16.31 -7.07
N ALA A 64 -9.91 -17.30 -7.46
CA ALA A 64 -8.65 -17.66 -6.82
C ALA A 64 -7.56 -16.60 -7.01
N GLY A 65 -6.77 -16.34 -5.96
CA GLY A 65 -5.64 -15.42 -5.99
C GLY A 65 -5.39 -14.68 -4.67
N VAL A 66 -4.49 -13.71 -4.71
CA VAL A 66 -4.10 -12.88 -3.57
C VAL A 66 -4.76 -11.52 -3.66
N TYR A 67 -5.55 -11.19 -2.63
CA TYR A 67 -6.34 -9.95 -2.58
C TYR A 67 -5.55 -8.79 -1.97
N LEU A 68 -5.54 -7.66 -2.69
CA LEU A 68 -4.71 -6.51 -2.39
C LEU A 68 -5.47 -5.20 -2.63
N SER A 69 -5.12 -4.17 -1.85
CA SER A 69 -5.67 -2.82 -2.00
C SER A 69 -4.57 -1.80 -2.19
N ARG A 70 -4.78 -0.81 -3.07
CA ARG A 70 -3.94 0.40 -3.12
C ARG A 70 -4.32 1.43 -2.05
N ASP A 71 -5.49 1.28 -1.42
CA ASP A 71 -5.91 2.11 -0.29
C ASP A 71 -5.53 1.43 1.03
N ILE A 72 -4.53 2.00 1.72
CA ILE A 72 -4.10 1.53 3.03
C ILE A 72 -5.23 1.61 4.08
N ARG A 73 -6.16 2.55 3.93
CA ARG A 73 -7.32 2.72 4.84
C ARG A 73 -8.30 1.57 4.71
N LYS A 74 -8.33 0.89 3.56
CA LYS A 74 -9.05 -0.39 3.39
C LYS A 74 -8.30 -1.48 4.15
N ALA A 75 -7.00 -1.63 3.89
CA ALA A 75 -6.18 -2.71 4.45
C ALA A 75 -6.15 -2.72 5.98
N ILE A 76 -6.05 -1.56 6.65
CA ILE A 76 -6.02 -1.50 8.13
C ILE A 76 -7.29 -2.03 8.82
N LYS A 77 -8.39 -2.21 8.08
CA LYS A 77 -9.65 -2.73 8.62
C LYS A 77 -9.69 -4.26 8.70
N TYR A 78 -8.73 -4.95 8.10
CA TYR A 78 -8.74 -6.41 8.00
C TYR A 78 -7.78 -7.08 8.99
N PRO A 79 -8.15 -8.27 9.53
CA PRO A 79 -9.48 -8.88 9.41
C PRO A 79 -10.57 -8.07 10.13
N ILE A 80 -11.77 -8.03 9.55
CA ILE A 80 -12.92 -7.30 10.09
C ILE A 80 -13.27 -7.88 11.47
N GLY A 81 -13.60 -7.01 12.42
CA GLY A 81 -13.97 -7.42 13.79
C GLY A 81 -12.80 -7.72 14.73
N ALA A 82 -11.58 -7.92 14.22
CA ALA A 82 -10.40 -8.09 15.08
C ALA A 82 -9.94 -6.78 15.73
N ASP A 83 -9.29 -6.85 16.88
CA ASP A 83 -8.68 -5.68 17.51
C ASP A 83 -7.49 -5.14 16.69
N ASP A 84 -7.27 -3.82 16.74
CA ASP A 84 -6.13 -3.20 16.07
C ASP A 84 -4.78 -3.78 16.54
N SER A 85 -4.73 -4.25 17.79
CA SER A 85 -3.57 -4.94 18.35
C SER A 85 -3.31 -6.28 17.67
N ASP A 86 -4.28 -6.92 17.02
CA ASP A 86 -4.09 -8.21 16.35
C ASP A 86 -3.96 -8.09 14.84
N ARG A 87 -4.19 -6.90 14.30
CA ARG A 87 -4.03 -6.59 12.87
C ARG A 87 -2.60 -6.19 12.52
N MET A 88 -2.20 -6.56 11.31
CA MET A 88 -0.96 -6.13 10.66
C MET A 88 -1.24 -5.87 9.17
N VAL A 89 -0.56 -4.88 8.60
CA VAL A 89 -0.61 -4.61 7.16
C VAL A 89 0.73 -4.97 6.53
N LEU A 90 0.71 -5.81 5.49
CA LEU A 90 1.87 -6.01 4.62
C LEU A 90 1.88 -4.92 3.55
N LYS A 91 2.98 -4.19 3.44
CA LYS A 91 3.28 -3.34 2.28
C LYS A 91 4.02 -4.18 1.26
N VAL A 92 3.53 -4.21 0.02
CA VAL A 92 4.05 -5.09 -1.03
C VAL A 92 4.33 -4.30 -2.32
N LYS A 93 5.28 -4.78 -3.13
CA LYS A 93 5.37 -4.46 -4.56
C LYS A 93 4.66 -5.54 -5.34
N VAL A 94 3.89 -5.14 -6.33
CA VAL A 94 3.07 -6.03 -7.15
C VAL A 94 3.36 -5.72 -8.60
N ASP A 95 3.88 -6.69 -9.33
CA ASP A 95 3.86 -6.68 -10.79
C ASP A 95 2.47 -7.13 -11.25
N VAL A 96 1.66 -6.20 -11.75
CA VAL A 96 0.27 -6.52 -12.09
C VAL A 96 0.11 -7.27 -13.40
N GLY A 97 1.17 -7.37 -14.22
CA GLY A 97 1.11 -8.00 -15.53
C GLY A 97 -0.06 -7.46 -16.37
N LYS A 98 -0.79 -8.34 -17.06
CA LYS A 98 -1.99 -7.97 -17.82
C LYS A 98 -3.21 -7.87 -16.88
N VAL A 99 -3.91 -6.73 -16.91
CA VAL A 99 -5.01 -6.44 -15.99
C VAL A 99 -6.37 -6.62 -16.65
N LYS A 100 -7.26 -7.38 -16.01
CA LYS A 100 -8.68 -7.48 -16.37
C LYS A 100 -9.51 -6.57 -15.47
N ILE A 101 -10.21 -5.61 -16.05
CA ILE A 101 -11.22 -4.82 -15.34
C ILE A 101 -12.48 -5.68 -15.16
N ILE A 102 -12.96 -5.76 -13.92
CA ILE A 102 -14.21 -6.41 -13.50
C ILE A 102 -15.07 -5.34 -12.83
N ASP A 103 -15.95 -4.71 -13.60
CA ASP A 103 -16.71 -3.51 -13.22
C ASP A 103 -18.20 -3.76 -12.99
N VAL A 104 -18.63 -5.03 -12.97
CA VAL A 104 -20.02 -5.40 -12.70
C VAL A 104 -20.11 -6.77 -12.04
N GLN A 105 -21.11 -6.94 -11.18
CA GLN A 105 -21.35 -8.22 -10.50
C GLN A 105 -21.92 -9.21 -11.52
N GLY A 106 -21.36 -10.41 -11.54
CA GLY A 106 -21.67 -11.41 -12.56
C GLY A 106 -20.95 -11.18 -13.89
N HIS A 107 -19.87 -10.38 -13.94
CA HIS A 107 -19.07 -10.22 -15.16
C HIS A 107 -18.62 -11.60 -15.68
N ASP A 108 -18.68 -11.81 -17.01
CA ASP A 108 -18.31 -13.06 -17.71
C ASP A 108 -16.90 -13.63 -17.42
N ARG A 109 -16.06 -12.85 -16.73
CA ARG A 109 -14.67 -13.14 -16.42
C ARG A 109 -14.36 -12.92 -14.94
N GLN A 110 -15.39 -12.84 -14.09
CA GLN A 110 -15.23 -12.51 -12.68
C GLN A 110 -14.36 -13.55 -11.96
N TYR A 111 -14.45 -14.83 -12.32
CA TYR A 111 -13.78 -15.92 -11.60
C TYR A 111 -12.67 -16.63 -12.39
N ASP A 112 -12.66 -16.54 -13.73
CA ASP A 112 -11.79 -17.33 -14.62
C ASP A 112 -10.83 -16.48 -15.47
N TRP A 113 -10.75 -15.17 -15.24
CA TRP A 113 -9.89 -14.22 -15.98
C TRP A 113 -8.45 -14.72 -16.16
N HIS A 114 -7.88 -15.40 -15.17
CA HIS A 114 -6.52 -15.92 -15.23
C HIS A 114 -6.32 -16.99 -16.32
N THR A 115 -7.35 -17.78 -16.64
CA THR A 115 -7.30 -18.78 -17.71
C THR A 115 -7.25 -18.15 -19.11
N TYR A 116 -7.56 -16.85 -19.22
CA TYR A 116 -7.48 -16.06 -20.45
C TYR A 116 -6.20 -15.22 -20.54
N GLY A 117 -5.19 -15.55 -19.73
CA GLY A 117 -3.88 -14.90 -19.77
C GLY A 117 -3.83 -13.52 -19.11
N TYR A 118 -4.77 -13.21 -18.20
CA TYR A 118 -4.66 -12.05 -17.33
C TYR A 118 -3.96 -12.43 -16.02
N ASP A 119 -3.14 -11.53 -15.50
CA ASP A 119 -2.34 -11.74 -14.28
C ASP A 119 -3.00 -11.15 -13.04
N THR A 120 -3.81 -10.11 -13.23
CA THR A 120 -4.54 -9.42 -12.17
C THR A 120 -5.98 -9.12 -12.61
N ALA A 121 -6.96 -9.44 -11.78
CA ALA A 121 -8.29 -8.83 -11.87
C ALA A 121 -8.36 -7.58 -10.99
N TRP A 122 -8.99 -6.52 -11.50
CA TRP A 122 -9.15 -5.26 -10.79
C TRP A 122 -10.60 -4.78 -10.83
N VAL A 123 -11.13 -4.47 -9.65
CA VAL A 123 -12.44 -3.83 -9.47
C VAL A 123 -12.24 -2.34 -9.25
N PRO A 124 -12.84 -1.47 -10.08
CA PRO A 124 -12.85 -0.03 -9.84
C PRO A 124 -13.69 0.34 -8.60
N PRO A 125 -13.47 1.49 -7.97
CA PRO A 125 -14.41 1.98 -6.96
C PRO A 125 -15.73 2.39 -7.63
N GLY A 126 -16.82 2.43 -6.88
CA GLY A 126 -18.08 3.02 -7.37
C GLY A 126 -19.04 2.07 -8.09
N VAL A 127 -18.63 0.83 -8.39
CA VAL A 127 -19.39 -0.10 -9.23
C VAL A 127 -20.27 -1.11 -8.48
N GLY A 128 -20.40 -1.00 -7.16
CA GLY A 128 -21.33 -1.81 -6.38
C GLY A 128 -20.95 -3.29 -6.19
N MET A 129 -19.73 -3.67 -6.55
CA MET A 129 -19.22 -5.05 -6.43
C MET A 129 -18.98 -5.52 -5.00
N VAL A 130 -18.60 -4.59 -4.11
CA VAL A 130 -18.39 -4.86 -2.68
C VAL A 130 -19.19 -3.88 -1.84
N PRO A 131 -19.64 -4.25 -0.62
CA PRO A 131 -20.40 -3.34 0.24
C PRO A 131 -19.67 -2.02 0.55
N SER A 132 -18.34 -2.05 0.58
CA SER A 132 -17.53 -0.84 0.80
C SER A 132 -17.49 0.11 -0.41
N ASN A 133 -17.90 -0.35 -1.59
CA ASN A 133 -17.73 0.30 -2.89
C ASN A 133 -16.29 0.74 -3.21
N GLN A 134 -15.31 0.14 -2.54
CA GLN A 134 -13.88 0.39 -2.72
C GLN A 134 -13.28 -0.63 -3.66
N GLN A 135 -12.31 -0.18 -4.45
CA GLN A 135 -11.54 -1.04 -5.34
C GLN A 135 -10.90 -2.27 -4.66
N GLU A 136 -10.65 -3.30 -5.47
CA GLU A 136 -10.02 -4.56 -5.08
C GLU A 136 -9.09 -5.01 -6.21
N ASN A 137 -7.95 -5.61 -5.88
CA ASN A 137 -7.10 -6.31 -6.84
C ASN A 137 -7.01 -7.77 -6.41
N CYS A 138 -7.07 -8.69 -7.36
CA CYS A 138 -6.78 -10.10 -7.15
C CYS A 138 -5.67 -10.51 -8.11
N VAL A 139 -4.51 -10.88 -7.58
CA VAL A 139 -3.34 -11.31 -8.37
C VAL A 139 -3.26 -12.83 -8.34
N TYR A 140 -3.13 -13.46 -9.52
CA TYR A 140 -3.26 -14.92 -9.61
C TYR A 140 -2.02 -15.64 -9.07
N ASP A 141 -0.82 -15.27 -9.55
CA ASP A 141 0.44 -15.86 -9.13
C ASP A 141 1.09 -15.04 -7.99
N PRO A 142 1.21 -15.60 -6.76
CA PRO A 142 1.89 -14.97 -5.64
C PRO A 142 3.33 -14.52 -5.93
N LYS A 143 4.03 -15.14 -6.88
CA LYS A 143 5.42 -14.78 -7.24
C LYS A 143 5.55 -13.36 -7.78
N ARG A 144 4.45 -12.77 -8.27
CA ARG A 144 4.37 -11.37 -8.70
C ARG A 144 4.35 -10.38 -7.53
N ILE A 145 4.27 -10.86 -6.28
CA ILE A 145 4.14 -10.05 -5.08
C ILE A 145 5.39 -10.16 -4.21
N LYS A 146 6.05 -9.03 -3.98
CA LYS A 146 7.20 -8.93 -3.08
C LYS A 146 6.84 -8.18 -1.80
N VAL A 147 6.90 -8.86 -0.66
CA VAL A 147 6.76 -8.23 0.67
C VAL A 147 7.91 -7.26 0.91
N MET A 148 7.58 -6.01 1.26
CA MET A 148 8.55 -4.97 1.59
C MET A 148 8.65 -4.74 3.10
N ALA A 149 7.51 -4.69 3.80
CA ALA A 149 7.46 -4.33 5.21
C ALA A 149 6.18 -4.85 5.88
N LEU A 150 6.27 -5.07 7.19
CA LEU A 150 5.12 -5.26 8.09
C LEU A 150 4.85 -3.96 8.84
N LEU A 151 3.62 -3.49 8.81
CA LEU A 151 3.19 -2.22 9.38
C LEU A 151 2.13 -2.45 10.46
N LYS A 152 2.41 -1.98 11.68
CA LYS A 152 1.47 -2.07 12.81
C LYS A 152 0.30 -1.11 12.59
N VAL A 153 -0.94 -1.60 12.72
CA VAL A 153 -2.15 -0.78 12.53
C VAL A 153 -2.21 0.40 13.50
N ALA A 154 -1.83 0.21 14.77
CA ALA A 154 -1.77 1.28 15.75
C ALA A 154 -0.89 2.47 15.32
N ILE A 155 0.21 2.19 14.61
CA ILE A 155 1.11 3.22 14.06
C ILE A 155 0.44 3.88 12.86
N LEU A 156 -0.09 3.08 11.92
CA LEU A 156 -0.75 3.59 10.72
C LEU A 156 -1.94 4.50 11.03
N LYS A 157 -2.76 4.15 12.01
CA LYS A 157 -3.91 4.98 12.40
C LYS A 157 -3.48 6.35 12.92
N LYS A 158 -2.40 6.44 13.70
CA LYS A 158 -1.84 7.74 14.13
C LYS A 158 -1.47 8.60 12.92
N TYR A 159 -0.77 8.04 11.93
CA TYR A 159 -0.41 8.79 10.72
C TYR A 159 -1.61 9.15 9.84
N VAL A 160 -2.56 8.23 9.64
CA VAL A 160 -3.75 8.49 8.83
C VAL A 160 -4.63 9.58 9.46
N ILE A 161 -4.79 9.58 10.78
CA ILE A 161 -5.54 10.61 11.51
C ILE A 161 -4.80 11.96 11.47
N LEU A 162 -3.48 11.98 11.74
CA LEU A 162 -2.68 13.22 11.72
C LEU A 162 -2.68 13.90 10.34
N ASN A 163 -2.63 13.14 9.25
CA ASN A 163 -2.75 13.69 7.89
C ASN A 163 -4.17 14.14 7.54
N PHE A 164 -5.18 13.80 8.36
CA PHE A 164 -6.55 14.27 8.18
C PHE A 164 -6.82 15.58 8.94
N SER A 165 -6.23 15.75 10.14
CA SER A 165 -6.31 17.02 10.87
C SER A 165 -5.60 18.18 10.18
N HIS A 166 -4.67 17.89 9.25
CA HIS A 166 -3.99 18.92 8.46
C HIS A 166 -4.72 19.31 7.16
N LYS A 167 -5.92 18.78 6.87
CA LYS A 167 -6.78 19.36 5.83
C LYS A 167 -7.20 20.76 6.30
N SER A 168 -6.62 21.78 5.66
CA SER A 168 -6.91 23.17 5.92
C SER A 168 -8.41 23.46 5.79
N LEU A 169 -8.91 24.31 6.69
CA LEU A 169 -10.29 24.81 6.74
C LEU A 169 -10.66 25.70 5.53
N ASP A 170 -9.79 25.81 4.52
CA ASP A 170 -9.90 26.75 3.40
C ASP A 170 -10.18 26.09 2.03
N GLY A 171 -10.28 24.76 1.97
CA GLY A 171 -10.60 24.06 0.72
C GLY A 171 -9.53 24.16 -0.38
N SER A 172 -8.32 24.66 -0.07
CA SER A 172 -7.25 24.77 -1.06
C SER A 172 -6.45 23.47 -1.19
N PHE A 173 -6.34 22.95 -2.42
CA PHE A 173 -5.56 21.76 -2.74
C PHE A 173 -4.06 22.12 -2.76
N HIS A 174 -3.34 21.84 -1.68
CA HIS A 174 -1.88 21.84 -1.68
C HIS A 174 -1.35 20.42 -1.89
N SER A 175 -0.49 20.24 -2.89
CA SER A 175 0.24 18.99 -3.14
C SER A 175 0.90 18.49 -1.85
N PRO A 176 0.70 17.22 -1.44
CA PRO A 176 1.33 16.71 -0.24
C PRO A 176 2.86 16.83 -0.36
N ARG A 177 3.49 17.59 0.54
CA ARG A 177 4.94 17.55 0.70
C ARG A 177 5.34 16.09 0.93
N ARG A 178 6.27 15.64 0.11
CA ARG A 178 6.69 14.25 -0.05
C ARG A 178 7.46 13.80 1.20
N LEU A 179 6.76 13.33 2.24
CA LEU A 179 7.41 12.73 3.40
C LEU A 179 7.78 11.27 3.10
N ALA A 180 9.08 11.02 2.94
CA ALA A 180 9.64 9.69 2.75
C ALA A 180 9.52 8.89 4.05
N LEU A 181 8.93 7.70 3.96
CA LEU A 181 8.86 6.74 5.05
C LEU A 181 10.21 5.99 5.10
N GLU A 182 11.21 6.51 5.81
CA GLU A 182 12.40 5.73 6.16
C GLU A 182 12.08 4.85 7.37
N ILE A 183 11.92 3.55 7.13
CA ILE A 183 11.89 2.54 8.18
C ILE A 183 13.32 2.01 8.29
N CYS A 184 14.08 2.48 9.28
CA CYS A 184 15.44 1.97 9.54
C CYS A 184 15.42 0.46 9.81
N THR A 185 16.20 -0.29 9.03
CA THR A 185 16.71 -1.61 9.42
C THR A 185 17.71 -1.46 10.56
N PRO A 186 17.69 -2.31 11.60
CA PRO A 186 18.62 -2.19 12.71
C PRO A 186 20.00 -2.68 12.28
N LEU A 187 20.97 -1.76 12.19
CA LEU A 187 22.36 -2.13 12.39
C LEU A 187 22.75 -1.74 13.82
N LEU A 188 22.97 -2.79 14.61
CA LEU A 188 23.78 -2.89 15.82
C LEU A 188 24.46 -1.59 16.29
N ALA A 189 24.01 -1.04 17.42
CA ALA A 189 24.79 -0.84 18.64
C ALA A 189 23.94 -0.05 19.65
N GLY A 190 24.26 -0.20 20.93
CA GLY A 190 23.42 0.18 22.06
C GLY A 190 23.00 1.66 22.14
N SER A 191 21.96 1.83 22.96
CA SER A 191 21.50 3.08 23.60
C SER A 191 20.32 3.80 22.93
N ASN A 192 19.18 3.75 23.62
CA ASN A 192 18.00 4.63 23.57
C ASN A 192 17.74 5.38 22.26
N ILE A 193 16.94 4.78 21.37
CA ILE A 193 16.50 5.42 20.13
C ILE A 193 15.29 6.30 20.42
N LEU A 194 15.53 7.60 20.62
CA LEU A 194 14.54 8.64 20.34
C LEU A 194 14.45 8.78 18.82
N CYS A 195 13.39 8.26 18.21
CA CYS A 195 13.15 8.44 16.78
C CYS A 195 12.73 9.90 16.54
N VAL A 196 13.70 10.77 16.24
CA VAL A 196 13.44 12.16 15.88
C VAL A 196 12.90 12.18 14.46
N ILE A 197 11.60 12.41 14.32
CA ILE A 197 10.95 12.73 13.05
C ILE A 197 11.41 14.14 12.67
N LEU A 198 12.41 14.25 11.81
CA LEU A 198 12.76 15.52 11.16
C LEU A 198 11.74 15.79 10.05
N ILE A 199 10.83 16.74 10.32
CA ILE A 199 9.94 17.31 9.32
C ILE A 199 10.71 18.45 8.65
N GLN A 200 11.01 18.33 7.35
CA GLN A 200 11.42 19.44 6.48
C GLN A 200 10.25 19.83 5.56
#